data_AF-A0A2W6EG48-F1
#
_entry.id   AF-A0A2W6EG48-F1
#
_cell.length_a   1.000
_cell.length_b   1.000
_cell.length_c   1.000
_cell.angle_alpha   90.00
_cell.angle_beta   90.00
_cell.angle_gamma   90.00
#
_symmetry.space_group_name_H-M   'P 1'
#
loop_
_entity.id
_entity.type
_entity.pdbx_description
1 polymer ?
#
loop_
_entity_poly.entity_id
_entity_poly.type
_entity_poly.pdbx_seq_one_letter_code
_entity_poly.pdbx_strand_id
1 'polypeptide(L)'
;MRPGPVGESTPSGRRPRPAQWVRGLRLRSRRARVVAASLCVLLAAIGLVLVLPSHSKPKRPPTPPAPAAAGTPHVVAPSSAATSRAVPKSPPRAGCPPVRAAASLSSVPVHICIPAIGVNADVLQLGLNADRTVQVPPLSKVSEPGWYKYSPTPGALGPAIILGHIDSAQFGPGVFFKLGQLRPGDRVKLTRADGMVAEFRIERVVEVPKSRFPTAAVYGNTPNAALRLITCGGQFDASAGNYLDNIIAFGALVSLRHG
;
A
#
# COMPACT_ATOMS: atom_id res chain seq x y z
N MET A 1 63.80 11.69 -65.05
CA MET A 1 63.62 11.85 -66.51
C MET A 1 62.27 12.49 -66.79
N ARG A 2 62.26 13.73 -67.28
CA ARG A 2 61.23 14.31 -68.17
C ARG A 2 61.73 14.10 -69.61
N PRO A 3 60.91 13.96 -70.67
CA PRO A 3 59.93 14.98 -71.12
C PRO A 3 58.60 14.43 -71.75
N GLY A 4 57.65 15.34 -72.05
CA GLY A 4 56.49 15.12 -72.97
C GLY A 4 56.94 15.19 -74.44
N PRO A 5 56.20 15.77 -75.42
CA PRO A 5 54.76 16.13 -75.60
C PRO A 5 54.17 15.47 -76.89
N VAL A 6 52.92 15.73 -77.33
CA VAL A 6 52.46 16.53 -78.52
C VAL A 6 51.10 15.88 -78.91
N GLY A 7 49.96 16.51 -79.19
CA GLY A 7 49.54 17.56 -80.16
C GLY A 7 48.04 17.28 -80.46
N GLU A 8 47.14 18.27 -80.51
CA GLU A 8 46.57 18.87 -81.75
C GLU A 8 45.79 17.85 -82.62
N SER A 9 44.54 17.99 -83.08
CA SER A 9 43.72 19.14 -83.45
C SER A 9 42.30 18.71 -83.90
N THR A 10 41.33 19.63 -83.73
CA THR A 10 40.16 19.97 -84.59
C THR A 10 38.94 19.04 -84.86
N PRO A 11 37.77 19.66 -85.18
CA PRO A 11 36.43 19.11 -85.02
C PRO A 11 35.72 18.75 -86.35
N SER A 12 34.73 17.84 -86.29
CA SER A 12 33.67 17.62 -87.29
C SER A 12 32.80 16.48 -86.75
N GLY A 13 31.51 16.62 -86.41
CA GLY A 13 30.45 17.04 -87.31
C GLY A 13 29.66 15.82 -87.75
N ARG A 14 28.66 15.38 -86.97
CA ARG A 14 27.37 14.85 -87.46
C ARG A 14 26.42 14.49 -86.32
N ARG A 15 25.24 15.13 -86.36
CA ARG A 15 24.06 14.75 -85.57
C ARG A 15 23.40 13.51 -86.19
N PRO A 16 22.82 12.65 -85.36
CA PRO A 16 21.50 12.10 -85.62
C PRO A 16 20.52 12.52 -84.51
N ARG A 17 19.33 12.98 -84.92
CA ARG A 17 18.11 13.09 -84.09
C ARG A 17 17.39 11.72 -84.09
N PRO A 18 16.34 11.49 -83.28
CA PRO A 18 16.16 11.73 -81.85
C PRO A 18 15.71 10.42 -81.14
N ALA A 19 16.11 10.18 -79.89
CA ALA A 19 15.41 9.22 -79.02
C ALA A 19 14.68 10.01 -77.93
N GLN A 20 13.35 9.99 -78.00
CA GLN A 20 12.46 10.68 -77.10
C GLN A 20 12.48 9.97 -75.73
N TRP A 21 13.42 10.38 -74.87
CA TRP A 21 13.46 9.97 -73.47
C TRP A 21 12.38 10.70 -72.68
N VAL A 22 11.32 9.96 -72.35
CA VAL A 22 10.58 10.00 -71.09
C VAL A 22 10.35 11.40 -70.47
N ARG A 23 9.44 12.19 -71.06
CA ARG A 23 8.75 13.25 -70.31
C ARG A 23 7.61 12.60 -69.52
N GLY A 24 7.89 12.14 -68.31
CA GLY A 24 6.85 11.46 -67.53
C GLY A 24 7.12 11.23 -66.06
N LEU A 25 7.92 12.03 -65.35
CA LEU A 25 8.04 11.84 -63.89
C LEU A 25 8.50 13.08 -63.10
N ARG A 26 7.91 14.26 -63.36
CA ARG A 26 8.22 15.48 -62.56
C ARG A 26 7.02 16.13 -61.84
N LEU A 27 5.84 15.51 -61.83
CA LEU A 27 4.70 16.00 -61.03
C LEU A 27 4.28 15.10 -59.86
N ARG A 28 4.77 13.85 -59.77
CA ARG A 28 4.49 12.98 -58.61
C ARG A 28 5.24 13.38 -57.34
N SER A 29 6.32 14.18 -57.44
CA SER A 29 7.23 14.46 -56.32
C SER A 29 6.74 15.53 -55.35
N ARG A 30 5.91 16.50 -55.76
CA ARG A 30 5.41 17.54 -54.83
C ARG A 30 4.28 17.02 -53.94
N ARG A 31 3.31 16.29 -54.49
CA ARG A 31 2.22 15.69 -53.72
C ARG A 31 2.72 14.60 -52.76
N ALA A 32 3.67 13.77 -53.20
CA ALA A 32 4.29 12.76 -52.33
C ALA A 32 5.09 13.37 -51.17
N ARG A 33 5.80 14.49 -51.39
CA ARG A 33 6.54 15.20 -50.34
C ARG A 33 5.61 15.88 -49.32
N VAL A 34 4.48 16.44 -49.78
CA VAL A 34 3.49 17.04 -48.87
C VAL A 34 2.82 15.95 -48.03
N VAL A 35 2.40 14.83 -48.64
CA VAL A 35 1.80 13.70 -47.89
C VAL A 35 2.77 13.08 -46.88
N ALA A 36 4.05 12.91 -47.24
CA ALA A 36 5.06 12.40 -46.32
C ALA A 36 5.36 13.37 -45.16
N ALA A 37 5.41 14.68 -45.43
CA ALA A 37 5.61 15.69 -44.39
C ALA A 37 4.41 15.74 -43.42
N SER A 38 3.18 15.64 -43.92
CA SER A 38 1.96 15.58 -43.09
C SER A 38 1.95 14.35 -42.17
N LEU A 39 2.41 13.20 -42.68
CA LEU A 39 2.46 11.95 -41.90
C LEU A 39 3.53 12.01 -40.80
N CYS A 40 4.69 12.61 -41.07
CA CYS A 40 5.73 12.82 -40.06
C CYS A 40 5.28 13.79 -38.95
N VAL A 41 4.57 14.88 -39.30
CA VAL A 41 4.03 15.82 -38.31
C VAL A 41 2.93 15.16 -37.47
N LEU A 42 2.07 14.34 -38.07
CA LEU A 42 1.03 13.60 -37.35
C LEU A 42 1.61 12.53 -36.42
N LEU A 43 2.62 11.78 -36.86
CA LEU A 43 3.32 10.78 -36.03
C LEU A 43 4.13 11.44 -34.90
N ALA A 44 4.75 12.60 -35.14
CA ALA A 44 5.41 13.38 -34.10
C ALA A 44 4.42 13.95 -33.08
N ALA A 45 3.23 14.39 -33.51
CA ALA A 45 2.17 14.85 -32.61
C ALA A 45 1.57 13.71 -31.78
N ILE A 46 1.34 12.53 -32.38
CA ILE A 46 0.89 11.32 -31.66
C ILE A 46 1.98 10.85 -30.69
N GLY A 47 3.25 10.88 -31.09
CA GLY A 47 4.38 10.59 -30.21
C GLY A 47 4.51 11.57 -29.04
N LEU A 48 4.26 12.87 -29.27
CA LEU A 48 4.29 13.90 -28.23
C LEU A 48 3.11 13.77 -27.25
N VAL A 49 1.94 13.33 -27.73
CA VAL A 49 0.77 13.02 -26.87
C VAL A 49 0.98 11.73 -26.06
N LEU A 50 1.74 10.75 -26.58
CA LEU A 50 2.09 9.51 -25.87
C LEU A 50 3.26 9.63 -24.88
N VAL A 51 4.02 10.73 -24.94
CA VAL A 51 5.13 11.05 -24.00
C VAL A 51 4.73 12.15 -23.01
N LEU A 52 3.45 12.51 -22.94
CA LEU A 52 2.96 13.23 -21.76
C LEU A 52 3.19 12.31 -20.54
N PRO A 53 4.04 12.69 -19.57
CA PRO A 53 4.12 11.95 -18.33
C PRO A 53 2.70 11.98 -17.77
N SER A 54 2.06 10.82 -17.72
CA SER A 54 0.83 10.67 -16.97
C SER A 54 1.18 11.05 -15.54
N HIS A 55 0.93 12.31 -15.18
CA HIS A 55 1.01 12.80 -13.81
C HIS A 55 -0.15 12.19 -13.04
N SER A 56 -0.14 10.86 -12.96
CA SER A 56 -0.86 10.11 -11.96
C SER A 56 -0.26 10.57 -10.64
N LYS A 57 -0.91 11.55 -10.01
CA LYS A 57 -0.55 11.97 -8.65
C LYS A 57 -0.40 10.69 -7.83
N PRO A 58 0.72 10.49 -7.11
CA PRO A 58 0.89 9.30 -6.29
C PRO A 58 -0.35 9.16 -5.43
N LYS A 59 -1.03 8.01 -5.56
CA LYS A 59 -2.32 7.79 -4.93
C LYS A 59 -2.06 7.80 -3.43
N ARG A 60 -2.52 8.86 -2.75
CA ARG A 60 -2.33 8.98 -1.31
C ARG A 60 -2.93 7.75 -0.64
N PRO A 61 -2.25 7.16 0.35
CA PRO A 61 -2.84 6.11 1.15
C PRO A 61 -4.15 6.58 1.79
N PRO A 62 -5.17 5.71 1.81
CA PRO A 62 -6.45 6.02 2.45
C PRO A 62 -6.27 6.22 3.96
N THR A 63 -6.86 7.29 4.47
CA THR A 63 -6.94 7.58 5.91
C THR A 63 -8.20 6.94 6.52
N PRO A 64 -8.21 6.63 7.82
CA PRO A 64 -9.43 6.22 8.53
C PRO A 64 -10.56 7.23 8.34
N PRO A 65 -11.82 6.78 8.22
CA PRO A 65 -12.95 7.69 8.23
C PRO A 65 -12.96 8.45 9.56
N ALA A 66 -13.13 9.79 9.49
CA ALA A 66 -13.25 10.61 10.69
C ALA A 66 -14.40 10.06 11.56
N PRO A 67 -14.23 9.93 12.88
CA PRO A 67 -15.35 9.60 13.74
C PRO A 67 -16.42 10.67 13.52
N ALA A 68 -17.62 10.24 13.11
CA ALA A 68 -18.78 11.12 13.12
C ALA A 68 -18.86 11.70 14.53
N ALA A 69 -18.83 13.04 14.64
CA ALA A 69 -18.87 13.73 15.92
C ALA A 69 -20.11 13.25 16.68
N ALA A 70 -19.92 12.33 17.63
CA ALA A 70 -20.95 11.95 18.57
C ALA A 70 -21.22 13.18 19.42
N GLY A 71 -22.44 13.71 19.31
CA GLY A 71 -22.90 14.84 20.11
C GLY A 71 -22.60 14.61 21.59
N THR A 72 -22.17 15.68 22.24
CA THR A 72 -21.95 15.74 23.69
C THR A 72 -23.14 15.14 24.45
N PRO A 73 -22.93 14.15 25.33
CA PRO A 73 -23.96 13.82 26.31
C PRO A 73 -24.08 15.02 27.26
N HIS A 74 -25.27 15.63 27.29
CA HIS A 74 -25.65 16.56 28.35
C HIS A 74 -25.50 15.85 29.70
N VAL A 75 -24.64 16.39 30.55
CA VAL A 75 -24.59 16.06 31.98
C VAL A 75 -25.85 16.62 32.61
N VAL A 76 -26.82 15.76 32.93
CA VAL A 76 -27.89 16.10 33.87
C VAL A 76 -27.46 15.59 35.23
N ALA A 77 -27.32 16.53 36.17
CA ALA A 77 -27.00 16.27 37.57
C ALA A 77 -28.05 15.37 38.25
N PRO A 78 -27.69 14.53 39.25
CA PRO A 78 -28.67 13.73 39.96
C PRO A 78 -29.36 14.55 41.06
N SER A 79 -30.69 14.59 41.05
CA SER A 79 -31.51 14.96 42.21
C SER A 79 -31.95 13.68 42.93
N SER A 80 -31.67 13.63 44.23
CA SER A 80 -32.00 12.54 45.13
C SER A 80 -33.51 12.48 45.41
N ALA A 81 -34.11 11.29 45.28
CA ALA A 81 -35.33 10.92 45.99
C ALA A 81 -35.44 9.39 46.07
N ALA A 82 -35.44 8.87 47.29
CA ALA A 82 -35.61 7.46 47.60
C ALA A 82 -37.07 7.02 47.40
N THR A 83 -37.28 5.86 46.78
CA THR A 83 -38.41 4.98 47.13
C THR A 83 -38.05 3.53 46.79
N SER A 84 -38.03 2.69 47.81
CA SER A 84 -37.85 1.24 47.72
C SER A 84 -39.04 0.59 47.01
N ARG A 85 -38.80 -0.15 45.92
CA ARG A 85 -39.76 -1.13 45.40
C ARG A 85 -39.02 -2.35 44.89
N ALA A 86 -39.21 -3.47 45.58
CA ALA A 86 -38.69 -4.77 45.21
C ALA A 86 -39.30 -5.26 43.89
N VAL A 87 -38.47 -5.80 43.00
CA VAL A 87 -38.86 -6.45 41.73
C VAL A 87 -38.19 -7.83 41.69
N PRO A 88 -38.86 -8.90 41.20
CA PRO A 88 -38.42 -10.28 41.39
C PRO A 88 -37.18 -10.63 40.55
N LYS A 89 -36.36 -11.55 41.08
CA LYS A 89 -35.18 -12.13 40.43
C LYS A 89 -35.57 -12.88 39.15
N SER A 90 -35.13 -12.38 38.00
CA SER A 90 -35.03 -13.17 36.76
C SER A 90 -33.85 -14.14 36.84
N PRO A 91 -33.96 -15.37 36.28
CA PRO A 91 -32.90 -16.36 36.34
C PRO A 91 -31.70 -15.94 35.46
N PRO A 92 -30.47 -16.37 35.80
CA PRO A 92 -29.29 -16.02 35.03
C PRO A 92 -29.34 -16.70 33.67
N ARG A 93 -29.33 -15.88 32.60
CA ARG A 93 -29.06 -16.33 31.23
C ARG A 93 -27.66 -16.93 31.23
N ALA A 94 -27.57 -18.22 30.88
CA ALA A 94 -26.31 -18.95 30.77
C ALA A 94 -25.29 -18.12 29.99
N GLY A 95 -24.25 -17.67 30.70
CA GLY A 95 -23.12 -16.98 30.10
C GLY A 95 -22.39 -17.94 29.19
N CYS A 96 -22.11 -17.52 27.96
CA CYS A 96 -21.03 -18.13 27.19
C CYS A 96 -19.79 -18.18 28.10
N PRO A 97 -19.10 -19.33 28.21
CA PRO A 97 -17.85 -19.37 28.95
C PRO A 97 -16.89 -18.36 28.32
N PRO A 98 -16.20 -17.52 29.11
CA PRO A 98 -15.08 -16.76 28.57
C PRO A 98 -14.12 -17.77 27.98
N VAL A 99 -13.76 -17.61 26.70
CA VAL A 99 -12.68 -18.38 26.09
C VAL A 99 -11.44 -18.06 26.92
N ARG A 100 -11.13 -18.93 27.89
CA ARG A 100 -9.86 -18.91 28.60
C ARG A 100 -8.80 -18.97 27.52
N ALA A 101 -8.09 -17.86 27.29
CA ALA A 101 -6.90 -17.87 26.48
C ALA A 101 -6.01 -18.98 27.04
N ALA A 102 -5.87 -20.07 26.30
CA ALA A 102 -5.15 -21.25 26.74
C ALA A 102 -3.73 -20.80 27.06
N ALA A 103 -3.36 -20.86 28.34
CA ALA A 103 -2.11 -20.34 28.86
C ALA A 103 -0.85 -21.13 28.41
N SER A 104 -0.93 -21.95 27.34
CA SER A 104 0.17 -22.87 27.00
C SER A 104 0.35 -23.19 25.52
N LEU A 105 -0.13 -22.37 24.59
CA LEU A 105 0.22 -22.53 23.16
C LEU A 105 0.74 -21.19 22.67
N SER A 106 2.04 -20.94 22.87
CA SER A 106 2.77 -19.86 22.21
C SER A 106 3.35 -20.43 20.92
N SER A 107 2.97 -19.90 19.76
CA SER A 107 3.56 -20.25 18.47
C SER A 107 3.55 -19.03 17.57
N VAL A 108 4.62 -18.87 16.80
CA VAL A 108 4.84 -17.69 15.96
C VAL A 108 3.82 -17.64 14.82
N PRO A 109 3.34 -16.44 14.43
CA PRO A 109 2.54 -16.30 13.21
C PRO A 109 3.42 -16.54 11.99
N VAL A 110 2.86 -17.24 11.01
CA VAL A 110 3.51 -17.52 9.72
C VAL A 110 2.74 -16.89 8.56
N HIS A 111 1.45 -16.63 8.72
CA HIS A 111 0.61 -16.10 7.65
C HIS A 111 -0.49 -15.17 8.18
N ILE A 112 -0.81 -14.12 7.44
CA ILE A 112 -1.88 -13.16 7.75
C ILE A 112 -2.83 -12.98 6.57
N CYS A 113 -4.13 -13.02 6.87
CA CYS A 113 -5.19 -12.73 5.92
C CYS A 113 -6.12 -11.64 6.45
N ILE A 114 -6.35 -10.60 5.64
CA ILE A 114 -7.28 -9.49 5.91
C ILE A 114 -8.12 -9.22 4.65
N PRO A 115 -9.25 -9.93 4.47
CA PRO A 115 -10.04 -9.88 3.24
C PRO A 115 -10.51 -8.47 2.86
N ALA A 116 -10.92 -7.66 3.85
CA ALA A 116 -11.46 -6.32 3.62
C ALA A 116 -10.50 -5.36 2.89
N ILE A 117 -9.19 -5.62 2.97
CA ILE A 117 -8.15 -4.84 2.30
C ILE A 117 -7.30 -5.65 1.31
N GLY A 118 -7.67 -6.92 1.08
CA GLY A 118 -7.00 -7.81 0.13
C GLY A 118 -5.61 -8.27 0.57
N VAL A 119 -5.32 -8.29 1.88
CA VAL A 119 -4.05 -8.81 2.39
C VAL A 119 -4.12 -10.33 2.52
N ASN A 120 -3.13 -11.01 1.95
CA ASN A 120 -2.89 -12.45 2.10
C ASN A 120 -1.38 -12.67 1.93
N ALA A 121 -0.63 -12.75 3.04
CA ALA A 121 0.83 -12.65 3.01
C ALA A 121 1.48 -13.46 4.13
N ASP A 122 2.72 -13.90 3.89
CA ASP A 122 3.56 -14.51 4.91
C ASP A 122 4.04 -13.46 5.90
N VAL A 123 4.26 -13.89 7.15
CA VAL A 123 4.62 -13.02 8.25
C VAL A 123 6.08 -13.22 8.62
N LEU A 124 6.86 -12.15 8.49
CA LEU A 124 8.26 -12.10 8.94
C LEU A 124 8.36 -12.05 10.47
N GLN A 125 9.52 -12.40 10.99
CA GLN A 125 9.86 -12.15 12.39
C GLN A 125 10.74 -10.89 12.50
N LEU A 126 10.32 -9.94 13.33
CA LEU A 126 11.01 -8.67 13.56
C LEU A 126 11.52 -8.60 15.00
N GLY A 127 12.76 -8.16 15.17
CA GLY A 127 13.38 -7.88 16.46
C GLY A 127 13.46 -6.39 16.75
N LEU A 128 14.56 -6.01 17.39
CA LEU A 128 14.92 -4.63 17.67
C LEU A 128 16.17 -4.26 16.88
N ASN A 129 16.26 -2.99 16.48
CA ASN A 129 17.49 -2.37 16.01
C ASN A 129 18.45 -2.12 17.18
N ALA A 130 19.70 -1.74 16.88
CA ALA A 130 20.71 -1.45 17.91
C ALA A 130 20.31 -0.31 18.86
N ASP A 131 19.54 0.66 18.35
CA ASP A 131 18.95 1.79 19.09
C ASP A 131 17.68 1.42 19.87
N ARG A 132 17.31 0.14 19.88
CA ARG A 132 16.11 -0.43 20.52
C ARG A 132 14.78 -0.02 19.89
N THR A 133 14.76 0.57 18.70
CA THR A 133 13.50 0.69 17.96
C THR A 133 13.08 -0.67 17.40
N VAL A 134 11.79 -0.88 17.20
CA VAL A 134 11.29 -2.08 16.53
C VAL A 134 11.80 -2.10 15.08
N GLN A 135 12.31 -3.26 14.63
CA GLN A 135 12.66 -3.45 13.24
C GLN A 135 11.42 -3.30 12.36
N VAL A 136 11.61 -2.81 11.14
CA VAL A 136 10.56 -2.82 10.10
C VAL A 136 10.90 -3.89 9.06
N PRO A 137 9.92 -4.44 8.32
CA PRO A 137 10.21 -5.33 7.20
C PRO A 137 11.23 -4.69 6.23
N PRO A 138 12.13 -5.45 5.59
CA PRO A 138 13.02 -4.88 4.59
C PRO A 138 12.20 -4.39 3.38
N LEU A 139 12.62 -3.30 2.74
CA LEU A 139 11.88 -2.71 1.60
C LEU A 139 11.77 -3.67 0.40
N SER A 140 12.70 -4.60 0.24
CA SER A 140 12.62 -5.67 -0.77
C SER A 140 11.45 -6.64 -0.55
N LYS A 141 10.85 -6.63 0.65
CA LYS A 141 9.67 -7.42 1.03
C LYS A 141 8.50 -6.51 1.39
N VAL A 142 8.23 -5.50 0.56
CA VAL A 142 7.17 -4.50 0.80
C VAL A 142 5.77 -5.13 0.99
N SER A 143 5.56 -6.32 0.44
CA SER A 143 4.32 -7.10 0.48
C SER A 143 4.22 -8.05 1.69
N GLU A 144 5.26 -8.16 2.51
CA GLU A 144 5.27 -9.02 3.70
C GLU A 144 5.28 -8.16 4.98
N PRO A 145 4.30 -8.31 5.87
CA PRO A 145 4.35 -7.70 7.18
C PRO A 145 5.25 -8.53 8.09
N GLY A 146 5.61 -7.98 9.25
CA GLY A 146 6.38 -8.71 10.24
C GLY A 146 5.83 -8.57 11.65
N TRP A 147 5.89 -9.66 12.40
CA TRP A 147 5.52 -9.73 13.80
C TRP A 147 6.70 -9.33 14.68
N TYR A 148 6.44 -8.44 15.63
CA TYR A 148 7.43 -8.06 16.64
C TYR A 148 7.58 -9.20 17.65
N LYS A 149 8.72 -9.91 17.62
CA LYS A 149 8.95 -11.16 18.34
C LYS A 149 8.90 -11.07 19.87
N TYR A 150 9.02 -9.86 20.42
CA TYR A 150 8.90 -9.61 21.86
C TYR A 150 7.48 -9.20 22.28
N SER A 151 6.53 -9.14 21.34
CA SER A 151 5.10 -9.04 21.64
C SER A 151 4.49 -10.44 21.83
N PRO A 152 3.38 -10.58 22.56
CA PRO A 152 2.61 -11.81 22.63
C PRO A 152 2.35 -12.47 21.26
N THR A 153 2.37 -13.80 21.22
CA THR A 153 1.94 -14.54 20.03
C THR A 153 0.43 -14.38 19.81
N PRO A 154 -0.07 -14.39 18.57
CA PRO A 154 -1.50 -14.22 18.30
C PRO A 154 -2.38 -15.23 19.05
N GLY A 155 -3.33 -14.72 19.84
CA GLY A 155 -4.23 -15.52 20.68
C GLY A 155 -3.77 -15.68 22.14
N ALA A 156 -2.52 -15.33 22.46
CA ALA A 156 -2.05 -15.22 23.84
C ALA A 156 -2.52 -13.92 24.50
N LEU A 157 -2.45 -13.85 25.83
CA LEU A 157 -2.75 -12.65 26.60
C LEU A 157 -1.83 -11.48 26.20
N GLY A 158 -2.42 -10.30 25.98
CA GLY A 158 -1.68 -9.11 25.53
C GLY A 158 -1.76 -8.86 24.02
N PRO A 159 -1.12 -7.79 23.52
CA PRO A 159 -1.18 -7.43 22.10
C PRO A 159 -0.13 -8.15 21.25
N ALA A 160 -0.55 -8.92 20.26
CA ALA A 160 0.31 -9.28 19.13
C ALA A 160 0.50 -8.07 18.22
N ILE A 161 1.75 -7.73 17.88
CA ILE A 161 2.08 -6.51 17.13
C ILE A 161 2.66 -6.87 15.76
N ILE A 162 2.00 -6.41 14.70
CA ILE A 162 2.39 -6.64 13.30
C ILE A 162 2.64 -5.29 12.62
N LEU A 163 3.83 -5.13 12.03
CA LEU A 163 4.24 -3.95 11.29
C LEU A 163 4.27 -4.26 9.80
N GLY A 164 3.88 -3.30 8.96
CA GLY A 164 3.94 -3.45 7.51
C GLY A 164 4.16 -2.12 6.81
N HIS A 165 4.72 -2.16 5.60
CA HIS A 165 4.94 -0.97 4.79
C HIS A 165 3.63 -0.41 4.25
N ILE A 166 3.58 0.92 4.15
CA ILE A 166 2.51 1.62 3.46
C ILE A 166 2.79 1.60 1.95
N ASP A 167 4.00 1.95 1.53
CA ASP A 167 4.48 1.88 0.15
C ASP A 167 6.01 1.94 0.08
N SER A 168 6.51 1.88 -1.15
CA SER A 168 7.90 2.08 -1.53
C SER A 168 7.94 2.83 -2.86
N ALA A 169 8.85 3.78 -3.00
CA ALA A 169 9.10 4.46 -4.26
C ALA A 169 9.54 3.49 -5.38
N GLN A 170 10.22 2.40 -5.02
CA GLN A 170 10.74 1.41 -5.96
C GLN A 170 9.75 0.27 -6.24
N PHE A 171 9.04 -0.20 -5.20
CA PHE A 171 8.23 -1.43 -5.28
C PHE A 171 6.72 -1.17 -5.26
N GLY A 172 6.29 0.08 -5.13
CA GLY A 172 4.89 0.48 -5.14
C GLY A 172 4.20 0.26 -3.78
N PRO A 173 2.86 0.07 -3.77
CA PRO A 173 2.08 -0.10 -2.55
C PRO A 173 2.58 -1.26 -1.69
N GLY A 174 2.69 -1.02 -0.38
CA GLY A 174 3.05 -2.05 0.59
C GLY A 174 1.84 -2.83 1.08
N VAL A 175 2.11 -3.88 1.86
CA VAL A 175 1.05 -4.78 2.37
C VAL A 175 -0.04 -4.05 3.13
N PHE A 176 0.30 -2.96 3.84
CA PHE A 176 -0.64 -2.18 4.63
C PHE A 176 -1.01 -0.85 3.99
N PHE A 177 -0.80 -0.70 2.67
CA PHE A 177 -1.24 0.49 1.91
C PHE A 177 -2.70 0.87 2.21
N LYS A 178 -3.60 -0.12 2.29
CA LYS A 178 -5.03 0.08 2.53
C LYS A 178 -5.45 -0.02 4.00
N LEU A 179 -4.53 -0.08 4.95
CA LEU A 179 -4.86 -0.33 6.36
C LEU A 179 -5.86 0.68 6.93
N GLY A 180 -5.77 1.95 6.54
CA GLY A 180 -6.71 2.99 6.94
C GLY A 180 -8.16 2.77 6.46
N GLN A 181 -8.41 1.88 5.50
CA GLN A 181 -9.77 1.56 5.05
C GLN A 181 -10.50 0.57 5.96
N LEU A 182 -9.79 -0.09 6.88
CA LEU A 182 -10.40 -1.03 7.81
C LEU A 182 -11.44 -0.33 8.69
N ARG A 183 -12.49 -1.06 9.02
CA ARG A 183 -13.61 -0.60 9.84
C ARG A 183 -13.82 -1.52 11.04
N PRO A 184 -14.42 -1.01 12.13
CA PRO A 184 -14.87 -1.87 13.21
C PRO A 184 -15.77 -3.00 12.68
N GLY A 185 -15.42 -4.26 12.99
CA GLY A 185 -16.09 -5.43 12.42
C GLY A 185 -15.25 -6.26 11.45
N ASP A 186 -14.28 -5.65 10.76
CA ASP A 186 -13.44 -6.37 9.81
C ASP A 186 -12.63 -7.46 10.50
N ARG A 187 -12.33 -8.53 9.75
CA ARG A 187 -11.66 -9.73 10.26
C ARG A 187 -10.20 -9.77 9.86
N VAL A 188 -9.36 -10.18 10.80
CA VAL A 188 -7.95 -10.51 10.58
C VAL A 188 -7.73 -11.93 11.07
N LYS A 189 -7.17 -12.78 10.21
CA LYS A 189 -6.76 -14.13 10.56
C LYS A 189 -5.25 -14.22 10.58
N LEU A 190 -4.69 -14.75 11.67
CA LEU A 190 -3.27 -15.03 11.82
C LEU A 190 -3.10 -16.53 12.01
N THR A 191 -2.52 -17.19 11.01
CA THR A 191 -2.14 -18.59 11.09
C THR A 191 -0.79 -18.70 11.78
N ARG A 192 -0.71 -19.57 12.78
CA ARG A 192 0.48 -19.86 13.57
C ARG A 192 1.18 -21.11 13.05
N ALA A 193 2.46 -21.25 13.37
CA ALA A 193 3.27 -22.40 12.94
C ALA A 193 2.78 -23.75 13.51
N ASP A 194 1.96 -23.74 14.57
CA ASP A 194 1.34 -24.93 15.15
C ASP A 194 -0.01 -25.30 14.47
N GLY A 195 -0.37 -24.65 13.37
CA GLY A 195 -1.62 -24.89 12.64
C GLY A 195 -2.84 -24.19 13.25
N MET A 196 -2.69 -23.49 14.37
CA MET A 196 -3.77 -22.71 14.96
C MET A 196 -3.97 -21.39 14.21
N VAL A 197 -5.22 -20.99 14.04
CA VAL A 197 -5.63 -19.71 13.47
C VAL A 197 -6.28 -18.86 14.55
N ALA A 198 -5.63 -17.74 14.86
CA ALA A 198 -6.18 -16.69 15.70
C ALA A 198 -6.96 -15.70 14.82
N GLU A 199 -8.27 -15.62 15.04
CA GLU A 199 -9.13 -14.66 14.33
C GLU A 199 -9.47 -13.48 15.24
N PHE A 200 -9.16 -12.28 14.78
CA PHE A 200 -9.43 -11.02 15.44
C PHE A 200 -10.52 -10.24 14.69
N ARG A 201 -11.25 -9.42 15.44
CA ARG A 201 -12.16 -8.40 14.92
C ARG A 201 -11.54 -7.04 15.16
N ILE A 202 -11.49 -6.20 14.13
CA ILE A 202 -11.08 -4.80 14.27
C ILE A 202 -12.11 -4.06 15.14
N GLU A 203 -11.63 -3.34 16.13
CA GLU A 203 -12.42 -2.51 17.05
C GLU A 203 -12.38 -1.04 16.62
N ARG A 204 -11.21 -0.57 16.18
CA ARG A 204 -11.00 0.80 15.72
C ARG A 204 -9.71 0.93 14.90
N VAL A 205 -9.66 1.97 14.08
CA VAL A 205 -8.45 2.38 13.34
C VAL A 205 -8.23 3.86 13.61
N VAL A 206 -6.99 4.24 13.88
CA VAL A 206 -6.60 5.63 14.15
C VAL A 206 -5.40 6.03 13.31
N GLU A 207 -5.38 7.29 12.91
CA GLU A 207 -4.20 7.96 12.35
C GLU A 207 -3.66 8.91 13.41
N VAL A 208 -2.39 8.79 13.73
CA VAL A 208 -1.75 9.55 14.82
C VAL A 208 -0.40 10.08 14.36
N PRO A 209 -0.07 11.35 14.65
CA PRO A 209 1.27 11.87 14.41
C PRO A 209 2.33 11.03 15.09
N LYS A 210 3.47 10.80 14.43
CA LYS A 210 4.60 10.06 15.01
C LYS A 210 5.07 10.67 16.33
N SER A 211 5.00 11.98 16.48
CA SER A 211 5.33 12.72 17.71
C SER A 211 4.36 12.46 18.87
N ARG A 212 3.16 11.93 18.60
CA ARG A 212 2.12 11.60 19.58
C ARG A 212 1.75 10.11 19.52
N PHE A 213 2.71 9.26 19.15
CA PHE A 213 2.49 7.83 19.07
C PHE A 213 2.00 7.26 20.41
N PRO A 214 0.87 6.53 20.46
CA PRO A 214 0.25 6.09 21.71
C PRO A 214 0.95 4.83 22.24
N THR A 215 2.21 4.96 22.68
CA THR A 215 3.09 3.86 23.12
C THR A 215 2.40 2.93 24.11
N ALA A 216 1.73 3.46 25.13
CA ALA A 216 1.04 2.66 26.13
C ALA A 216 -0.12 1.83 25.56
N ALA A 217 -0.88 2.36 24.60
CA ALA A 217 -1.99 1.64 23.97
C ALA A 217 -1.50 0.57 22.97
N VAL A 218 -0.32 0.76 22.39
CA VAL A 218 0.27 -0.15 21.40
C VAL A 218 1.04 -1.28 22.06
N TYR A 219 1.96 -0.94 22.98
CA TYR A 219 2.91 -1.89 23.57
C TYR A 219 2.52 -2.32 25.00
N GLY A 220 1.60 -1.61 25.65
CA GLY A 220 1.16 -1.96 27.00
C GLY A 220 0.36 -3.25 27.03
N ASN A 221 0.43 -3.94 28.17
CA ASN A 221 -0.32 -5.16 28.40
C ASN A 221 -1.83 -4.90 28.33
N THR A 222 -2.56 -5.86 27.80
CA THR A 222 -4.02 -5.86 27.74
C THR A 222 -4.58 -7.02 28.56
N PRO A 223 -5.76 -6.88 29.19
CA PRO A 223 -6.37 -7.95 29.97
C PRO A 223 -6.87 -9.12 29.10
N ASN A 224 -6.89 -8.95 27.78
CA ASN A 224 -7.34 -9.93 26.81
C ASN A 224 -6.32 -10.07 25.67
N ALA A 225 -6.45 -11.13 24.87
CA ALA A 225 -5.71 -11.30 23.63
C ALA A 225 -6.10 -10.22 22.61
N ALA A 226 -5.12 -9.46 22.14
CA ALA A 226 -5.32 -8.28 21.31
C ALA A 226 -4.40 -8.29 20.08
N LEU A 227 -4.73 -7.49 19.08
CA LEU A 227 -3.94 -7.33 17.85
C LEU A 227 -3.71 -5.85 17.55
N ARG A 228 -2.47 -5.49 17.20
CA ARG A 228 -2.08 -4.15 16.71
C ARG A 228 -1.47 -4.33 15.31
N LEU A 229 -2.10 -3.73 14.30
CA LEU A 229 -1.52 -3.60 12.97
C LEU A 229 -1.04 -2.17 12.79
N ILE A 230 0.20 -1.98 12.38
CA ILE A 230 0.84 -0.66 12.32
C ILE A 230 1.46 -0.45 10.95
N THR A 231 1.21 0.71 10.36
CA THR A 231 1.96 1.20 9.20
C THR A 231 2.20 2.71 9.31
N CYS A 232 3.08 3.23 8.48
CA CYS A 232 3.21 4.67 8.24
C CYS A 232 1.86 5.25 7.74
N GLY A 233 1.69 6.57 7.75
CA GLY A 233 0.45 7.20 7.29
C GLY A 233 0.53 8.73 7.21
N GLY A 234 -0.59 9.37 6.91
CA GLY A 234 -0.64 10.84 6.83
C GLY A 234 0.07 11.41 5.62
N GLN A 235 0.59 12.63 5.76
CA GLN A 235 1.33 13.31 4.70
C GLN A 235 2.75 12.74 4.59
N PHE A 236 3.24 12.59 3.36
CA PHE A 236 4.65 12.30 3.11
C PHE A 236 5.49 13.58 3.17
N ASP A 237 6.51 13.59 4.02
CA ASP A 237 7.53 14.62 4.05
C ASP A 237 8.70 14.20 3.15
N ALA A 238 8.80 14.85 1.99
CA ALA A 238 9.84 14.57 1.01
C ALA A 238 11.24 14.98 1.47
N SER A 239 11.36 15.94 2.40
CA SER A 239 12.65 16.38 2.93
C SER A 239 13.21 15.36 3.93
N ALA A 240 12.33 14.78 4.77
CA ALA A 240 12.69 13.75 5.74
C ALA A 240 12.64 12.32 5.16
N GLY A 241 12.12 12.17 3.93
CA GLY A 241 11.94 10.87 3.28
C GLY A 241 10.97 9.95 4.02
N ASN A 242 10.00 10.51 4.76
CA ASN A 242 9.17 9.76 5.70
C ASN A 242 7.75 10.30 5.78
N TYR A 243 6.82 9.41 6.05
CA TYR A 243 5.46 9.75 6.45
C TYR A 243 5.42 10.37 7.85
N LEU A 244 4.58 11.38 8.05
CA LEU A 244 4.49 12.12 9.33
C LEU A 244 3.72 11.36 10.41
N ASP A 245 2.81 10.48 10.01
CA ASP A 245 1.88 9.80 10.91
C ASP A 245 2.07 8.28 10.88
N ASN A 246 1.39 7.59 11.78
CA ASN A 246 1.15 6.16 11.74
C ASN A 246 -0.35 5.88 11.69
N ILE A 247 -0.75 4.86 10.93
CA ILE A 247 -2.08 4.27 11.01
C ILE A 247 -1.98 3.02 11.87
N ILE A 248 -2.87 2.92 12.86
CA ILE A 248 -2.90 1.81 13.82
C ILE A 248 -4.30 1.22 13.87
N ALA A 249 -4.43 -0.05 13.50
CA ALA A 249 -5.66 -0.81 13.69
C ALA A 249 -5.56 -1.64 14.98
N PHE A 250 -6.59 -1.53 15.81
CA PHE A 250 -6.74 -2.24 17.07
C PHE A 250 -7.78 -3.33 16.89
N GLY A 251 -7.45 -4.57 17.26
CA GLY A 251 -8.39 -5.69 17.25
C GLY A 251 -8.40 -6.47 18.55
N ALA A 252 -9.50 -7.18 18.77
CA ALA A 252 -9.70 -8.13 19.85
C ALA A 252 -9.92 -9.54 19.30
N LEU A 253 -9.40 -10.55 20.01
CA LEU A 253 -9.56 -11.94 19.63
C LEU A 253 -11.05 -12.34 19.66
N VAL A 254 -11.50 -13.05 18.63
CA VAL A 254 -12.85 -13.63 18.57
C VAL A 254 -12.81 -15.14 18.66
N SER A 255 -11.79 -15.79 18.09
CA SER A 255 -11.63 -17.23 18.23
C SER A 255 -10.19 -17.66 17.99
N LEU A 256 -9.82 -18.80 18.56
CA LEU A 256 -8.58 -19.51 18.31
C LEU A 256 -8.94 -20.97 18.02
N ARG A 257 -8.65 -21.45 16.81
CA ARG A 257 -9.07 -22.78 16.32
C ARG A 257 -8.02 -23.38 15.40
N HIS A 258 -8.03 -24.69 15.16
CA HIS A 258 -7.23 -25.27 14.09
C HIS A 258 -7.72 -24.77 12.72
N GLY A 259 -6.77 -24.49 11.83
CA GLY A 259 -7.00 -24.04 10.46
C GLY A 259 -7.51 -25.12 9.53
#